data_AF-W2SXF5-F1
#
_entry.id   AF-W2SXF5-F1
#
_cell.length_a   1.000
_cell.length_b   1.000
_cell.length_c   1.000
_cell.angle_alpha   90.00
_cell.angle_beta   90.00
_cell.angle_gamma   90.00
#
_symmetry.space_group_name_H-M   'P 1'
#
loop_
_entity.id
_entity.type
_entity.pdbx_description
1 polymer ?
#
loop_
_entity_poly.entity_id
_entity_poly.type
_entity_poly.pdbx_seq_one_letter_code
_entity_poly.pdbx_strand_id
1 'polypeptide(L)'
;MIKNYVVVISAKQQLFIRKVTEIDKKIIREIPQAEAVELIAAGKAPRIVQPTEGASYEPYITSKPELAEIDWSKTQQQLHNFIRGNDKVPGAWGTLNGEKVTMFGSKLWREPVPPPEAREIEVPEIPGGKVYAHEGGLLLPGSDGKWVSVDTVKVGSKTISAHKYGLAEEKGEKIVLTPEETKVVEEVKKIWGAILKMPIEDDTDFFESGGTSADVTRLVEEIKFVTKVELDNTDIYMGPKFEENAEAVIRKMRGGDKITIEYDPIIMNVNNMELKFPHELFIDGKFQPSSSGRLFDTINPNDESVICKVSKADVNDVNKAVAAAKAAFEKGEWRKMSARERGKRLYKLADLMEEHKEELATLESLDSGAVYTLALKTHVGMSIDVWRYMAGWCDKIEGSTIPISNARPNFNLTITKREPIGVVGLITPWNYPLMMLSWKMSACLAAGNTVVIKPAQVTPLTALKFAELSVLAGIPNGVINVLTGSGSEAGQALADHPDVRKIGFTGSTEIGAQVMASDIDGLIKRANKTEYGLAAGVFSKDVSKVLRVSDRLQAGTVFVNTYQKTDVAAPFGGFKQSGFGKDLGQEALNEYLQTKTITFEY
;
A
#
# COMPACT_ATOMS: atom_id res chain seq x y z
N MET A 1 -45.57 -28.68 6.03
CA MET A 1 -44.64 -28.53 7.18
C MET A 1 -43.56 -27.55 6.71
N ILE A 2 -43.45 -26.38 7.33
CA ILE A 2 -42.57 -26.06 8.49
C ILE A 2 -41.10 -25.99 8.07
N LYS A 3 -40.37 -24.87 8.23
CA LYS A 3 -40.75 -23.48 8.63
C LYS A 3 -39.67 -22.51 8.15
N ASN A 4 -40.05 -21.29 7.76
CA ASN A 4 -39.13 -20.15 7.74
C ASN A 4 -38.89 -19.66 9.17
N TYR A 5 -37.69 -19.14 9.46
CA TYR A 5 -37.43 -18.30 10.63
C TYR A 5 -36.65 -17.06 10.23
N VAL A 6 -37.38 -15.96 10.02
CA VAL A 6 -36.84 -14.60 10.04
C VAL A 6 -36.87 -14.13 11.49
N VAL A 7 -35.74 -13.65 12.02
CA VAL A 7 -35.71 -13.01 13.35
C VAL A 7 -35.98 -11.52 13.18
N VAL A 8 -37.23 -11.13 13.42
CA VAL A 8 -37.63 -9.73 13.59
C VAL A 8 -37.59 -9.41 15.09
N ILE A 9 -36.97 -8.29 15.46
CA ILE A 9 -37.17 -7.66 16.77
C ILE A 9 -37.74 -6.26 16.51
N SER A 10 -38.93 -5.98 17.03
CA SER A 10 -39.67 -4.73 16.80
C SER A 10 -39.55 -3.75 17.98
N ALA A 11 -39.59 -2.46 17.67
CA ALA A 11 -39.35 -1.38 18.64
C ALA A 11 -40.59 -0.96 19.44
N LYS A 12 -40.37 -0.41 20.65
CA LYS A 12 -41.22 0.51 21.44
C LYS A 12 -40.52 0.83 22.80
N GLN A 13 -40.69 1.98 23.49
CA GLN A 13 -41.35 3.25 23.15
C GLN A 13 -40.95 4.38 24.14
N GLN A 14 -40.55 5.56 23.65
CA GLN A 14 -40.62 6.92 24.26
C GLN A 14 -39.88 7.87 23.29
N LEU A 15 -40.44 8.82 22.53
CA LEU A 15 -41.69 9.61 22.54
C LEU A 15 -41.63 10.88 23.41
N PHE A 16 -41.14 11.99 22.84
CA PHE A 16 -41.80 13.31 22.93
C PHE A 16 -41.42 14.29 21.78
N ILE A 17 -42.36 14.50 20.85
CA ILE A 17 -42.81 15.75 20.20
C ILE A 17 -41.86 16.97 20.34
N ARG A 18 -41.45 17.67 19.24
CA ARG A 18 -42.29 18.71 18.59
C ARG A 18 -41.95 19.04 17.12
N LYS A 19 -42.91 19.70 16.44
CA LYS A 19 -42.91 20.07 15.01
C LYS A 19 -41.91 21.19 14.67
N VAL A 20 -41.40 21.17 13.44
CA VAL A 20 -41.02 22.38 12.67
C VAL A 20 -42.03 22.53 11.52
N THR A 21 -42.48 23.76 11.23
CA THR A 21 -43.49 24.07 10.21
C THR A 21 -42.87 24.43 8.85
N GLU A 22 -43.63 24.28 7.76
CA GLU A 22 -43.12 24.44 6.38
C GLU A 22 -42.71 25.88 6.00
N ILE A 23 -42.98 26.87 6.85
CA ILE A 23 -42.79 28.30 6.56
C ILE A 23 -41.30 28.67 6.39
N ASP A 24 -40.41 28.13 7.24
CA ASP A 24 -39.00 28.55 7.27
C ASP A 24 -38.18 28.09 6.05
N LYS A 25 -38.59 27.01 5.38
CA LYS A 25 -37.87 26.46 4.21
C LYS A 25 -37.86 27.41 3.00
N LYS A 26 -38.69 28.44 2.99
CA LYS A 26 -38.78 29.41 1.89
C LYS A 26 -37.74 30.54 1.98
N ILE A 27 -37.32 30.93 3.18
CA ILE A 27 -36.43 32.09 3.41
C ILE A 27 -34.96 31.77 3.06
N ILE A 28 -34.53 30.54 3.31
CA ILE A 28 -33.10 30.14 3.22
C ILE A 28 -32.60 29.95 1.77
N ARG A 29 -33.49 29.91 0.76
CA ARG A 29 -33.14 29.52 -0.62
C ARG A 29 -32.78 30.65 -1.59
N GLU A 30 -32.96 31.91 -1.21
CA GLU A 30 -32.88 33.05 -2.16
C GLU A 30 -31.90 34.17 -1.76
N ILE A 31 -31.08 33.97 -0.71
CA ILE A 31 -30.08 34.97 -0.26
C ILE A 31 -28.77 34.83 -1.07
N PRO A 32 -28.30 35.87 -1.78
CA PRO A 32 -27.00 35.86 -2.47
C PRO A 32 -25.82 35.76 -1.50
N GLN A 33 -24.74 35.12 -1.93
CA GLN A 33 -23.59 34.80 -1.06
C GLN A 33 -22.94 36.04 -0.39
N ALA A 34 -22.94 37.21 -1.04
CA ALA A 34 -22.43 38.45 -0.45
C ALA A 34 -23.29 38.95 0.72
N GLU A 35 -24.61 38.96 0.54
CA GLU A 35 -25.58 39.41 1.55
C GLU A 35 -25.59 38.47 2.77
N ALA A 36 -25.41 37.17 2.55
CA ALA A 36 -25.22 36.20 3.63
C ALA A 36 -23.96 36.49 4.49
N VAL A 37 -22.87 36.96 3.88
CA VAL A 37 -21.63 37.33 4.60
C VAL A 37 -21.84 38.62 5.41
N GLU A 38 -22.51 39.64 4.85
CA GLU A 38 -22.84 40.86 5.60
C GLU A 38 -23.78 40.59 6.77
N LEU A 39 -24.79 39.72 6.61
CA LEU A 39 -25.68 39.30 7.69
C LEU A 39 -24.95 38.58 8.83
N ILE A 40 -23.91 37.79 8.51
CA ILE A 40 -23.04 37.15 9.52
C ILE A 40 -22.19 38.20 10.22
N ALA A 41 -21.51 39.08 9.46
CA ALA A 41 -20.64 40.13 10.02
C ALA A 41 -21.40 41.13 10.90
N ALA A 42 -22.65 41.46 10.54
CA ALA A 42 -23.54 42.32 11.31
C ALA A 42 -24.26 41.61 12.48
N GLY A 43 -24.03 40.30 12.69
CA GLY A 43 -24.67 39.52 13.75
C GLY A 43 -26.19 39.31 13.58
N LYS A 44 -26.72 39.56 12.38
CA LYS A 44 -28.16 39.52 12.05
C LYS A 44 -28.60 38.25 11.29
N ALA A 45 -27.67 37.37 10.95
CA ALA A 45 -27.95 36.11 10.27
C ALA A 45 -29.01 35.28 11.04
N PRO A 46 -30.03 34.72 10.36
CA PRO A 46 -31.03 33.88 11.01
C PRO A 46 -30.40 32.65 11.67
N ARG A 47 -30.43 32.60 13.00
CA ARG A 47 -29.90 31.48 13.79
C ARG A 47 -31.01 30.77 14.56
N ILE A 48 -31.12 29.46 14.37
CA ILE A 48 -31.91 28.60 15.26
C ILE A 48 -30.99 28.22 16.41
N VAL A 49 -31.24 28.78 17.60
CA VAL A 49 -30.54 28.39 18.82
C VAL A 49 -31.04 26.99 19.21
N GLN A 50 -30.16 25.98 19.21
CA GLN A 50 -30.56 24.65 19.63
C GLN A 50 -30.84 24.61 21.14
N PRO A 51 -31.76 23.74 21.62
CA PRO A 51 -31.89 23.44 23.03
C PRO A 51 -30.58 22.88 23.60
N THR A 52 -30.21 23.31 24.80
CA THR A 52 -29.04 22.80 25.52
C THR A 52 -29.29 21.44 26.18
N GLU A 53 -30.54 20.99 26.23
CA GLU A 53 -30.95 19.73 26.87
C GLU A 53 -30.82 18.57 25.86
N GLY A 54 -29.90 17.64 26.13
CA GLY A 54 -29.65 16.47 25.27
C GLY A 54 -28.72 16.69 24.07
N ALA A 55 -28.26 17.93 23.81
CA ALA A 55 -27.34 18.22 22.71
C ALA A 55 -25.88 17.91 23.09
N SER A 56 -25.38 16.73 22.67
CA SER A 56 -23.98 16.32 22.89
C SER A 56 -23.00 17.04 21.95
N TYR A 57 -22.77 18.32 22.21
CA TYR A 57 -21.62 19.05 21.65
C TYR A 57 -20.33 18.59 22.36
N GLU A 58 -19.27 18.30 21.60
CA GLU A 58 -17.93 18.01 22.14
C GLU A 58 -16.97 19.22 22.07
N PRO A 59 -17.07 20.20 23.00
CA PRO A 59 -15.97 21.11 23.31
C PRO A 59 -15.50 20.96 24.78
N TYR A 60 -16.11 20.04 25.54
CA TYR A 60 -15.96 20.01 26.99
C TYR A 60 -14.56 19.57 27.46
N ILE A 61 -13.83 18.83 26.63
CA ILE A 61 -12.49 18.30 26.99
C ILE A 61 -11.36 19.19 26.44
N THR A 62 -11.54 19.80 25.27
CA THR A 62 -10.63 20.86 24.77
C THR A 62 -10.69 22.13 25.62
N SER A 63 -11.82 22.45 26.24
CA SER A 63 -11.96 23.56 27.21
C SER A 63 -11.63 23.19 28.66
N LYS A 64 -11.53 21.88 28.97
CA LYS A 64 -11.15 21.35 30.29
C LYS A 64 -10.25 20.13 30.17
N PRO A 65 -8.93 20.32 29.94
CA PRO A 65 -7.98 19.23 29.78
C PRO A 65 -7.91 18.29 31.01
N GLU A 66 -8.31 18.75 32.20
CA GLU A 66 -8.43 17.93 33.41
C GLU A 66 -9.43 16.77 33.26
N LEU A 67 -10.45 16.91 32.40
CA LEU A 67 -11.43 15.84 32.16
C LEU A 67 -10.91 14.71 31.26
N ALA A 68 -9.73 14.88 30.65
CA ALA A 68 -9.01 13.84 29.92
C ALA A 68 -8.02 13.04 30.79
N GLU A 69 -7.93 13.34 32.09
CA GLU A 69 -7.03 12.62 32.99
C GLU A 69 -7.47 11.16 33.17
N ILE A 70 -6.51 10.24 33.10
CA ILE A 70 -6.71 8.81 33.25
C ILE A 70 -6.86 8.50 34.75
N ASP A 71 -8.13 8.45 35.18
CA ASP A 71 -8.52 7.73 36.39
C ASP A 71 -8.15 6.24 36.25
N TRP A 72 -7.06 5.86 36.91
CA TRP A 72 -6.50 4.50 36.92
C TRP A 72 -7.31 3.48 37.73
N SER A 73 -8.39 3.88 38.42
CA SER A 73 -9.29 2.91 39.07
C SER A 73 -10.17 2.14 38.07
N LYS A 74 -10.18 2.55 36.81
CA LYS A 74 -10.92 1.93 35.69
C LYS A 74 -10.39 0.54 35.33
N THR A 75 -11.32 -0.38 35.07
CA THR A 75 -11.00 -1.69 34.46
C THR A 75 -10.49 -1.53 33.02
N GLN A 76 -9.83 -2.55 32.48
CA GLN A 76 -9.33 -2.61 31.11
C GLN A 76 -10.34 -2.10 30.06
N GLN A 77 -11.60 -2.53 30.15
CA GLN A 77 -12.63 -2.15 29.18
C GLN A 77 -13.03 -0.67 29.31
N GLN A 78 -13.06 -0.14 30.54
CA GLN A 78 -13.35 1.28 30.80
C GLN A 78 -12.16 2.17 30.40
N LEU A 79 -10.93 1.74 30.68
CA LEU A 79 -9.69 2.42 30.30
C LEU A 79 -9.55 2.48 28.76
N HIS A 80 -9.76 1.36 28.06
CA HIS A 80 -9.79 1.32 26.60
C HIS A 80 -10.86 2.26 26.02
N ASN A 81 -12.10 2.18 26.53
CA ASN A 81 -13.19 3.05 26.07
C ASN A 81 -12.90 4.54 26.33
N PHE A 82 -12.23 4.87 27.44
CA PHE A 82 -11.88 6.24 27.81
C PHE A 82 -10.77 6.80 26.91
N ILE A 83 -9.69 6.06 26.68
CA ILE A 83 -8.60 6.50 25.78
C ILE A 83 -9.13 6.61 24.34
N ARG A 84 -9.88 5.62 23.86
CA ARG A 84 -10.52 5.65 22.53
C ARG A 84 -11.56 6.76 22.39
N GLY A 85 -12.25 7.15 23.46
CA GLY A 85 -13.15 8.30 23.48
C GLY A 85 -12.42 9.64 23.39
N ASN A 86 -11.13 9.66 23.72
CA ASN A 86 -10.25 10.82 23.71
C ASN A 86 -9.12 10.65 22.68
N ASP A 87 -9.34 9.95 21.56
CA ASP A 87 -8.29 9.62 20.56
C ASP A 87 -7.94 10.83 19.65
N LYS A 88 -8.07 12.06 20.19
CA LYS A 88 -7.83 13.36 19.56
C LYS A 88 -7.38 14.38 20.61
N VAL A 89 -6.58 15.36 20.19
CA VAL A 89 -6.05 16.46 21.03
C VAL A 89 -7.18 17.13 21.86
N PRO A 90 -7.03 17.29 23.20
CA PRO A 90 -5.80 17.17 23.99
C PRO A 90 -5.32 15.73 24.26
N GLY A 91 -6.15 14.71 24.03
CA GLY A 91 -5.86 13.30 24.26
C GLY A 91 -6.04 12.85 25.70
N ALA A 92 -6.34 11.56 25.93
CA ALA A 92 -6.33 10.99 27.28
C ALA A 92 -4.89 10.95 27.82
N TRP A 93 -4.68 11.39 29.07
CA TRP A 93 -3.33 11.54 29.62
C TRP A 93 -3.25 11.11 31.07
N GLY A 94 -2.05 10.73 31.52
CA GLY A 94 -1.75 10.48 32.92
C GLY A 94 -0.31 10.86 33.25
N THR A 95 -0.01 11.00 34.53
CA THR A 95 1.37 11.17 35.00
C THR A 95 2.06 9.80 35.04
N LEU A 96 3.21 9.68 34.38
CA LEU A 96 4.09 8.51 34.44
C LEU A 96 5.52 9.00 34.73
N ASN A 97 6.14 8.55 35.82
CA ASN A 97 7.49 8.99 36.24
C ASN A 97 7.64 10.52 36.33
N GLY A 98 6.66 11.20 36.92
CA GLY A 98 6.62 12.65 37.10
C GLY A 98 6.27 13.45 35.84
N GLU A 99 6.24 12.85 34.65
CA GLU A 99 5.91 13.53 33.40
C GLU A 99 4.46 13.30 32.95
N LYS A 100 3.86 14.32 32.32
CA LYS A 100 2.55 14.20 31.69
C LYS A 100 2.67 13.48 30.35
N VAL A 101 2.10 12.28 30.27
CA VAL A 101 2.10 11.44 29.07
C VAL A 101 0.67 11.30 28.54
N THR A 102 0.44 11.75 27.32
CA THR A 102 -0.82 11.56 26.58
C THR A 102 -0.76 10.28 25.74
N MET A 103 -1.87 9.58 25.57
CA MET A 103 -1.93 8.19 25.08
C MET A 103 -3.03 8.03 24.04
N PHE A 104 -2.73 7.32 22.94
CA PHE A 104 -3.60 7.20 21.75
C PHE A 104 -3.59 5.78 21.14
N GLY A 105 -4.50 5.49 20.21
CA GLY A 105 -4.52 4.25 19.44
C GLY A 105 -4.84 3.01 20.27
N SER A 106 -5.71 3.16 21.29
CA SER A 106 -5.97 2.13 22.30
C SER A 106 -6.57 0.83 21.75
N LYS A 107 -6.09 -0.31 22.28
CA LYS A 107 -6.53 -1.68 21.96
C LYS A 107 -6.61 -2.52 23.23
N LEU A 108 -7.61 -3.41 23.32
CA LEU A 108 -7.71 -4.39 24.40
C LEU A 108 -6.62 -5.47 24.25
N TRP A 109 -5.73 -5.61 25.22
CA TRP A 109 -4.76 -6.71 25.24
C TRP A 109 -5.44 -8.03 25.65
N ARG A 110 -5.08 -9.15 25.00
CA ARG A 110 -5.62 -10.49 25.30
C ARG A 110 -4.57 -11.60 25.37
N GLU A 111 -3.33 -11.28 25.01
CA GLU A 111 -2.19 -12.19 25.07
C GLU A 111 -1.58 -12.21 26.49
N PRO A 112 -0.62 -13.11 26.78
CA PRO A 112 0.15 -13.07 28.02
C PRO A 112 0.85 -11.72 28.27
N VAL A 113 1.18 -11.45 29.54
CA VAL A 113 1.94 -10.26 29.97
C VAL A 113 3.02 -10.71 30.97
N PRO A 114 4.28 -10.27 30.81
CA PRO A 114 4.81 -9.51 29.68
C PRO A 114 4.77 -10.30 28.35
N PRO A 115 4.57 -9.64 27.19
CA PRO A 115 4.87 -10.24 25.90
C PRO A 115 6.37 -10.56 25.76
N PRO A 116 6.77 -11.44 24.81
CA PRO A 116 8.17 -11.65 24.47
C PRO A 116 8.87 -10.32 24.16
N GLU A 117 10.13 -10.21 24.59
CA GLU A 117 11.01 -9.04 24.38
C GLU A 117 10.48 -7.69 24.92
N ALA A 118 9.40 -7.72 25.71
CA ALA A 118 8.85 -6.52 26.33
C ALA A 118 9.75 -5.99 27.46
N ARG A 119 10.02 -4.68 27.41
CA ARG A 119 10.79 -3.95 28.42
C ARG A 119 9.86 -3.47 29.52
N GLU A 120 10.08 -3.95 30.74
CA GLU A 120 9.44 -3.45 31.95
C GLU A 120 9.95 -2.01 32.23
N ILE A 121 9.02 -1.12 32.58
CA ILE A 121 9.30 0.26 32.98
C ILE A 121 8.56 0.50 34.29
N GLU A 122 9.29 0.74 35.37
CA GLU A 122 8.70 1.15 36.65
C GLU A 122 8.00 2.50 36.49
N VAL A 123 6.80 2.62 37.07
CA VAL A 123 5.97 3.82 37.11
C VAL A 123 5.20 3.81 38.44
N PRO A 124 5.72 4.43 39.50
CA PRO A 124 5.13 4.35 40.84
C PRO A 124 3.71 4.89 40.97
N GLU A 125 3.28 5.75 40.04
CA GLU A 125 2.00 6.47 40.11
C GLU A 125 0.77 5.63 39.70
N ILE A 126 0.96 4.44 39.14
CA ILE A 126 -0.13 3.65 38.51
C ILE A 126 -0.33 2.26 39.16
N PRO A 127 -1.50 1.61 39.00
CA PRO A 127 -1.79 0.30 39.57
C PRO A 127 -0.75 -0.76 39.17
N GLY A 128 -0.17 -1.43 40.16
CA GLY A 128 0.89 -2.42 39.94
C GLY A 128 2.29 -1.84 39.74
N GLY A 129 2.44 -0.51 39.67
CA GLY A 129 3.73 0.18 39.70
C GLY A 129 4.56 0.11 38.42
N LYS A 130 4.00 -0.32 37.28
CA LYS A 130 4.74 -0.50 36.02
C LYS A 130 3.90 -0.56 34.75
N VAL A 131 4.56 -0.27 33.63
CA VAL A 131 4.09 -0.49 32.25
C VAL A 131 5.06 -1.41 31.49
N TYR A 132 4.63 -1.97 30.36
CA TYR A 132 5.47 -2.78 29.47
C TYR A 132 5.53 -2.19 28.06
N ALA A 133 6.71 -1.78 27.61
CA ALA A 133 6.94 -1.35 26.23
C ALA A 133 7.33 -2.56 25.37
N HIS A 134 6.67 -2.76 24.24
CA HIS A 134 6.93 -3.84 23.28
C HIS A 134 6.68 -3.34 21.85
N GLU A 135 7.13 -4.06 20.81
CA GLU A 135 7.01 -3.64 19.40
C GLU A 135 5.62 -3.08 19.02
N GLY A 136 4.54 -3.70 19.53
CA GLY A 136 3.16 -3.31 19.26
C GLY A 136 2.61 -2.11 20.06
N GLY A 137 3.35 -1.56 21.02
CA GLY A 137 2.92 -0.41 21.82
C GLY A 137 3.42 -0.41 23.28
N LEU A 138 2.69 0.31 24.13
CA LEU A 138 2.87 0.34 25.58
C LEU A 138 1.65 -0.30 26.26
N LEU A 139 1.87 -1.25 27.16
CA LEU A 139 0.81 -1.88 27.95
C LEU A 139 0.60 -1.10 29.25
N LEU A 140 -0.63 -0.62 29.41
CA LEU A 140 -1.14 0.10 30.57
C LEU A 140 -1.97 -0.84 31.46
N PRO A 141 -1.79 -0.82 32.79
CA PRO A 141 -2.56 -1.66 33.71
C PRO A 141 -3.98 -1.12 33.92
N GLY A 142 -4.98 -1.99 33.83
CA GLY A 142 -6.33 -1.76 34.33
C GLY A 142 -6.53 -2.36 35.73
N SER A 143 -7.46 -1.80 36.51
CA SER A 143 -7.69 -2.21 37.91
C SER A 143 -8.16 -3.66 38.09
N ASP A 144 -8.61 -4.33 37.02
CA ASP A 144 -9.00 -5.75 37.01
C ASP A 144 -7.84 -6.70 36.64
N GLY A 145 -6.58 -6.23 36.71
CA GLY A 145 -5.38 -7.02 36.44
C GLY A 145 -5.14 -7.35 34.95
N LYS A 146 -5.96 -6.78 34.06
CA LYS A 146 -5.81 -6.89 32.60
C LYS A 146 -5.23 -5.60 32.02
N TRP A 147 -4.74 -5.67 30.78
CA TRP A 147 -3.88 -4.63 30.20
C TRP A 147 -4.48 -3.98 28.95
N VAL A 148 -4.21 -2.70 28.73
CA VAL A 148 -4.62 -1.95 27.53
C VAL A 148 -3.36 -1.56 26.77
N SER A 149 -3.28 -1.93 25.49
CA SER A 149 -2.18 -1.50 24.63
C SER A 149 -2.51 -0.13 24.01
N VAL A 150 -1.55 0.79 23.98
CA VAL A 150 -1.60 2.05 23.22
C VAL A 150 -0.41 2.06 22.25
N ASP A 151 -0.60 2.47 20.99
CA ASP A 151 0.48 2.42 19.98
C ASP A 151 1.30 3.71 19.87
N THR A 152 0.75 4.80 20.39
CA THR A 152 1.28 6.16 20.28
C THR A 152 1.14 6.89 21.61
N VAL A 153 2.19 7.60 22.03
CA VAL A 153 2.14 8.52 23.19
C VAL A 153 2.74 9.87 22.83
N LYS A 154 2.30 10.92 23.52
CA LYS A 154 2.90 12.26 23.46
C LYS A 154 3.46 12.64 24.83
N VAL A 155 4.75 13.00 24.84
CA VAL A 155 5.50 13.41 26.03
C VAL A 155 5.95 14.85 25.81
N GLY A 156 5.49 15.79 26.65
CA GLY A 156 5.62 17.21 26.37
C GLY A 156 4.96 17.59 25.03
N SER A 157 5.71 18.21 24.12
CA SER A 157 5.25 18.48 22.75
C SER A 157 5.46 17.31 21.77
N LYS A 158 6.36 16.37 22.07
CA LYS A 158 6.87 15.35 21.15
C LYS A 158 5.97 14.10 21.12
N THR A 159 5.53 13.70 19.93
CA THR A 159 4.72 12.47 19.74
C THR A 159 5.63 11.33 19.28
N ILE A 160 5.58 10.19 19.95
CA ILE A 160 6.41 9.00 19.67
C ILE A 160 5.54 7.74 19.61
N SER A 161 5.99 6.72 18.88
CA SER A 161 5.39 5.38 19.02
C SER A 161 5.69 4.84 20.42
N ALA A 162 4.66 4.26 21.05
CA ALA A 162 4.66 3.96 22.48
C ALA A 162 5.70 2.89 22.88
N HIS A 163 6.19 2.07 21.95
CA HIS A 163 7.30 1.13 22.18
C HIS A 163 8.61 1.84 22.56
N LYS A 164 8.79 3.10 22.16
CA LYS A 164 9.97 3.93 22.48
C LYS A 164 9.85 4.67 23.81
N TYR A 165 8.68 4.65 24.46
CA TYR A 165 8.48 5.36 25.73
C TYR A 165 9.48 4.90 26.79
N GLY A 166 10.11 5.84 27.51
CA GLY A 166 11.10 5.54 28.53
C GLY A 166 12.38 4.86 28.01
N LEU A 167 12.69 4.92 26.71
CA LEU A 167 14.10 4.88 26.28
C LEU A 167 14.73 6.24 26.57
N ALA A 168 16.01 6.27 26.93
CA ALA A 168 16.75 7.52 26.89
C ALA A 168 16.79 8.04 25.44
N GLU A 169 16.74 9.35 25.23
CA GLU A 169 16.99 9.89 23.90
C GLU A 169 18.42 9.55 23.48
N GLU A 170 18.55 8.77 22.41
CA GLU A 170 19.67 8.93 21.50
C GLU A 170 19.60 10.36 20.93
N LYS A 171 20.21 11.29 21.65
CA LYS A 171 20.70 12.52 21.03
C LYS A 171 21.75 12.08 20.04
N GLY A 172 21.32 11.87 18.79
CA GLY A 172 22.21 11.64 17.66
C GLY A 172 23.30 12.71 17.66
N GLU A 173 24.52 12.31 17.27
CA GLU A 173 25.63 13.25 17.21
C GLU A 173 25.22 14.47 16.37
N LYS A 174 25.20 15.66 16.98
CA LYS A 174 24.77 16.90 16.31
C LYS A 174 25.50 16.99 14.97
N ILE A 175 24.72 17.05 13.88
CA ILE A 175 25.26 16.90 12.53
C ILE A 175 26.31 18.00 12.29
N VAL A 176 27.59 17.62 12.24
CA VAL A 176 28.69 18.56 12.01
C VAL A 176 28.60 19.04 10.57
N LEU A 177 28.03 20.23 10.36
CA LEU A 177 27.76 20.82 9.06
C LEU A 177 29.05 21.26 8.35
N THR A 178 29.14 21.05 7.03
CA THR A 178 30.18 21.72 6.23
C THR A 178 29.86 23.21 6.03
N PRO A 179 30.83 24.04 5.61
CA PRO A 179 30.59 25.45 5.25
C PRO A 179 29.57 25.67 4.12
N GLU A 180 29.19 24.63 3.38
CA GLU A 180 28.17 24.63 2.33
C GLU A 180 26.80 24.29 2.93
N GLU A 181 26.74 23.26 3.78
CA GLU A 181 25.52 22.84 4.48
C GLU A 181 25.03 23.91 5.46
N THR A 182 25.93 24.60 6.17
CA THR A 182 25.58 25.75 7.02
C THR A 182 24.89 26.86 6.23
N LYS A 183 25.30 27.11 4.97
CA LYS A 183 24.61 28.08 4.10
C LYS A 183 23.23 27.58 3.69
N VAL A 184 23.07 26.28 3.44
CA VAL A 184 21.76 25.68 3.14
C VAL A 184 20.81 25.82 4.33
N VAL A 185 21.25 25.51 5.55
CA VAL A 185 20.43 25.69 6.76
C VAL A 185 19.99 27.15 6.90
N GLU A 186 20.88 28.12 6.67
CA GLU A 186 20.54 29.55 6.66
C GLU A 186 19.52 29.95 5.59
N GLU A 187 19.56 29.37 4.38
CA GLU A 187 18.50 29.61 3.38
C GLU A 187 17.17 28.96 3.79
N VAL A 188 17.17 27.77 4.37
CA VAL A 188 15.95 27.14 4.91
C VAL A 188 15.37 27.99 6.06
N LYS A 189 16.23 28.58 6.91
CA LYS A 189 15.84 29.50 8.00
C LYS A 189 15.15 30.76 7.47
N LYS A 190 15.62 31.29 6.33
CA LYS A 190 14.95 32.41 5.63
C LYS A 190 13.61 32.03 5.03
N ILE A 191 13.47 30.84 4.44
CA ILE A 191 12.19 30.35 3.89
C ILE A 191 11.15 30.23 5.01
N TRP A 192 11.51 29.61 6.14
CA TRP A 192 10.68 29.56 7.35
C TRP A 192 10.26 30.96 7.82
N GLY A 193 11.22 31.89 7.95
CA GLY A 193 10.95 33.27 8.37
C GLY A 193 10.05 34.05 7.39
N ALA A 194 10.16 33.79 6.08
CA ALA A 194 9.33 34.39 5.04
C ALA A 194 7.91 33.80 4.95
N ILE A 195 7.70 32.62 5.52
CA ILE A 195 6.38 31.97 5.65
C ILE A 195 5.71 32.42 6.94
N LEU A 196 6.36 32.20 8.08
CA LEU A 196 5.84 32.46 9.43
C LEU A 196 5.88 33.96 9.82
N LYS A 197 6.64 34.79 9.09
CA LYS A 197 6.78 36.25 9.27
C LYS A 197 7.37 36.65 10.63
N MET A 198 8.22 35.79 11.19
CA MET A 198 8.92 35.98 12.46
C MET A 198 10.38 35.51 12.36
N PRO A 199 11.27 35.93 13.28
CA PRO A 199 12.56 35.28 13.47
C PRO A 199 12.36 33.80 13.79
N ILE A 200 13.30 32.96 13.36
CA ILE A 200 13.28 31.51 13.54
C ILE A 200 14.47 31.14 14.41
N GLU A 201 14.23 30.34 15.45
CA GLU A 201 15.26 29.71 16.27
C GLU A 201 15.18 28.19 16.14
N ASP A 202 16.22 27.48 16.57
CA ASP A 202 16.40 26.07 16.28
C ASP A 202 15.28 25.18 16.86
N ASP A 203 14.65 25.60 17.96
CA ASP A 203 13.53 24.90 18.60
C ASP A 203 12.13 25.35 18.14
N THR A 204 12.04 26.31 17.21
CA THR A 204 10.79 26.90 16.70
C THR A 204 9.94 25.86 15.96
N ASP A 205 8.70 25.65 16.43
CA ASP A 205 7.72 24.74 15.82
C ASP A 205 6.91 25.47 14.73
N PHE A 206 6.80 24.86 13.55
CA PHE A 206 6.12 25.44 12.37
C PHE A 206 4.63 25.68 12.59
N PHE A 207 3.94 24.78 13.29
CA PHE A 207 2.48 24.80 13.44
C PHE A 207 2.05 25.61 14.67
N GLU A 208 2.80 25.53 15.77
CA GLU A 208 2.57 26.41 16.93
C GLU A 208 2.90 27.88 16.57
N SER A 209 3.80 28.13 15.62
CA SER A 209 4.06 29.45 15.01
C SER A 209 3.02 29.88 13.96
N GLY A 210 1.97 29.10 13.72
CA GLY A 210 0.83 29.46 12.86
C GLY A 210 0.92 29.05 11.39
N GLY A 211 1.90 28.23 11.00
CA GLY A 211 2.00 27.68 9.64
C GLY A 211 0.85 26.70 9.33
N THR A 212 0.28 26.79 8.12
CA THR A 212 -0.84 25.94 7.68
C THR A 212 -0.40 24.80 6.76
N SER A 213 -1.31 23.86 6.44
CA SER A 213 -1.06 22.79 5.46
C SER A 213 -0.81 23.30 4.03
N ALA A 214 -1.26 24.52 3.70
CA ALA A 214 -0.89 25.18 2.45
C ALA A 214 0.57 25.69 2.50
N ASP A 215 0.97 26.24 3.66
CA ASP A 215 2.34 26.71 3.89
C ASP A 215 3.35 25.57 3.94
N VAL A 216 2.97 24.38 4.43
CA VAL A 216 3.79 23.15 4.32
C VAL A 216 4.14 22.85 2.86
N THR A 217 3.17 22.96 1.95
CA THR A 217 3.38 22.70 0.52
C THR A 217 4.28 23.78 -0.11
N ARG A 218 4.11 25.05 0.30
CA ARG A 218 4.98 26.16 -0.10
C ARG A 218 6.43 25.97 0.41
N LEU A 219 6.58 25.56 1.67
CA LEU A 219 7.87 25.30 2.31
C LEU A 219 8.65 24.22 1.57
N VAL A 220 8.01 23.09 1.28
CA VAL A 220 8.63 21.97 0.54
C VAL A 220 9.11 22.40 -0.85
N GLU A 221 8.30 23.13 -1.62
CA GLU A 221 8.68 23.58 -2.96
C GLU A 221 9.75 24.70 -2.93
N GLU A 222 9.74 25.63 -1.97
CA GLU A 222 10.80 26.63 -1.82
C GLU A 222 12.13 25.99 -1.37
N ILE A 223 12.11 25.02 -0.44
CA ILE A 223 13.29 24.23 -0.07
C ILE A 223 13.83 23.48 -1.29
N LYS A 224 12.96 22.79 -2.03
CA LYS A 224 13.33 22.04 -3.25
C LYS A 224 13.89 22.96 -4.34
N PHE A 225 13.35 24.17 -4.49
CA PHE A 225 13.86 25.16 -5.43
C PHE A 225 15.30 25.60 -5.08
N VAL A 226 15.58 25.90 -3.82
CA VAL A 226 16.90 26.38 -3.38
C VAL A 226 17.93 25.25 -3.27
N THR A 227 17.58 24.15 -2.60
CA THR A 227 18.52 23.10 -2.17
C THR A 227 18.64 21.92 -3.14
N LYS A 228 17.65 21.76 -4.04
CA LYS A 228 17.42 20.57 -4.88
C LYS A 228 17.09 19.27 -4.10
N VAL A 229 16.90 19.35 -2.78
CA VAL A 229 16.37 18.26 -1.96
C VAL A 229 14.86 18.15 -2.12
N GLU A 230 14.35 16.94 -2.32
CA GLU A 230 12.91 16.67 -2.29
C GLU A 230 12.50 16.12 -0.90
N LEU A 231 11.83 16.98 -0.13
CA LEU A 231 11.07 16.59 1.06
C LEU A 231 9.67 16.12 0.62
N ASP A 232 9.11 15.14 1.32
CA ASP A 232 7.64 14.92 1.27
C ASP A 232 6.98 15.75 2.38
N ASN A 233 5.71 16.13 2.21
CA ASN A 233 4.99 16.93 3.22
C ASN A 233 4.99 16.27 4.62
N THR A 234 5.07 14.95 4.69
CA THR A 234 5.20 14.17 5.93
C THR A 234 6.46 14.51 6.73
N ASP A 235 7.55 14.89 6.07
CA ASP A 235 8.82 15.23 6.74
C ASP A 235 8.61 16.47 7.63
N ILE A 236 7.80 17.43 7.17
CA ILE A 236 7.41 18.63 7.93
C ILE A 236 6.44 18.31 9.08
N TYR A 237 5.51 17.37 8.90
CA TYR A 237 4.58 16.97 9.97
C TYR A 237 5.24 16.09 11.05
N MET A 238 6.31 15.37 10.71
CA MET A 238 7.02 14.46 11.63
C MET A 238 8.21 15.11 12.33
N GLY A 239 8.87 16.10 11.69
CA GLY A 239 9.86 16.99 12.30
C GLY A 239 9.36 18.44 12.24
N PRO A 240 8.40 18.83 13.10
CA PRO A 240 7.76 20.14 13.04
C PRO A 240 8.63 21.28 13.56
N LYS A 241 9.80 21.00 14.18
CA LYS A 241 10.77 22.02 14.61
C LYS A 241 11.82 22.35 13.55
N PHE A 242 12.33 23.58 13.57
CA PHE A 242 13.35 24.03 12.63
C PHE A 242 14.60 23.14 12.61
N GLU A 243 15.18 22.78 13.77
CA GLU A 243 16.36 21.90 13.86
C GLU A 243 16.08 20.52 13.24
N GLU A 244 14.93 19.91 13.54
CA GLU A 244 14.52 18.61 12.98
C GLU A 244 14.35 18.68 11.46
N ASN A 245 13.81 19.79 10.96
CA ASN A 245 13.60 20.04 9.53
C ASN A 245 14.91 20.31 8.77
N ALA A 246 15.80 21.12 9.37
CA ALA A 246 17.14 21.40 8.85
C ALA A 246 17.99 20.12 8.81
N GLU A 247 17.95 19.31 9.88
CA GLU A 247 18.58 17.99 9.87
C GLU A 247 18.00 17.08 8.78
N ALA A 248 16.67 17.07 8.56
CA ALA A 248 16.08 16.29 7.48
C ALA A 248 16.62 16.71 6.10
N VAL A 249 16.70 18.02 5.82
CA VAL A 249 17.31 18.54 4.57
C VAL A 249 18.76 18.08 4.43
N ILE A 250 19.60 18.27 5.46
CA ILE A 250 21.02 17.90 5.40
C ILE A 250 21.23 16.38 5.32
N ARG A 251 20.43 15.57 6.03
CA ARG A 251 20.42 14.11 5.91
C ARG A 251 20.14 13.71 4.45
N LYS A 252 19.14 14.30 3.80
CA LYS A 252 18.86 14.02 2.37
C LYS A 252 19.97 14.54 1.43
N MET A 253 20.56 15.71 1.68
CA MET A 253 21.73 16.19 0.91
C MET A 253 22.91 15.21 0.95
N ARG A 254 23.18 14.63 2.14
CA ARG A 254 24.21 13.61 2.34
C ARG A 254 23.85 12.23 1.76
N GLY A 255 22.64 12.08 1.19
CA GLY A 255 22.15 10.81 0.69
C GLY A 255 21.67 9.84 1.78
N GLY A 256 21.29 10.33 2.96
CA GLY A 256 20.74 9.52 4.07
C GLY A 256 19.42 8.82 3.75
N ASP A 257 18.68 9.29 2.73
CA ASP A 257 17.51 8.61 2.15
C ASP A 257 17.90 7.52 1.12
N LYS A 258 19.21 7.19 0.96
CA LYS A 258 19.63 6.00 0.22
C LYS A 258 19.26 4.76 1.01
N ILE A 259 18.06 4.25 0.72
CA ILE A 259 17.65 2.89 1.08
C ILE A 259 18.71 1.94 0.53
N THR A 260 19.46 1.29 1.41
CA THR A 260 20.38 0.21 1.07
C THR A 260 19.67 -1.14 1.23
N ILE A 261 20.19 -2.15 0.56
CA ILE A 261 19.83 -3.55 0.80
C ILE A 261 21.10 -4.39 0.78
N GLU A 262 21.25 -5.23 1.79
CA GLU A 262 22.39 -6.14 1.94
C GLU A 262 21.93 -7.56 1.61
N TYR A 263 22.76 -8.28 0.85
CA TYR A 263 22.59 -9.67 0.45
C TYR A 263 23.94 -10.27 0.07
N ASP A 264 24.05 -11.60 0.06
CA ASP A 264 25.22 -12.30 -0.50
C ASP A 264 25.15 -12.26 -2.04
N PRO A 265 26.06 -11.55 -2.74
CA PRO A 265 25.92 -11.29 -4.16
C PRO A 265 26.65 -12.35 -5.01
N ILE A 266 25.96 -12.89 -6.01
CA ILE A 266 26.65 -13.51 -7.14
C ILE A 266 27.23 -12.39 -8.00
N ILE A 267 28.54 -12.46 -8.29
CA ILE A 267 29.28 -11.49 -9.09
C ILE A 267 29.83 -12.18 -10.35
N MET A 268 29.48 -11.69 -11.53
CA MET A 268 29.91 -12.27 -12.81
C MET A 268 30.41 -11.19 -13.77
N ASN A 269 31.58 -11.40 -14.37
CA ASN A 269 32.11 -10.53 -15.42
C ASN A 269 31.65 -11.06 -16.79
N VAL A 270 30.62 -10.44 -17.37
CA VAL A 270 29.87 -10.93 -18.53
C VAL A 270 29.29 -9.76 -19.32
N ASN A 271 29.10 -9.88 -20.64
CA ASN A 271 28.53 -8.81 -21.49
C ASN A 271 29.20 -7.42 -21.32
N ASN A 272 30.51 -7.41 -21.01
CA ASN A 272 31.31 -6.21 -20.70
C ASN A 272 30.87 -5.43 -19.43
N MET A 273 30.17 -6.07 -18.50
CA MET A 273 29.79 -5.50 -17.19
C MET A 273 30.13 -6.45 -16.03
N GLU A 274 30.27 -5.89 -14.82
CA GLU A 274 30.32 -6.65 -13.57
C GLU A 274 28.89 -6.81 -13.04
N LEU A 275 28.22 -7.89 -13.45
CA LEU A 275 26.83 -8.18 -13.10
C LEU A 275 26.74 -8.66 -11.65
N LYS A 276 25.91 -8.00 -10.83
CA LYS A 276 25.68 -8.34 -9.41
C LYS A 276 24.21 -8.64 -9.15
N PHE A 277 23.92 -9.80 -8.54
CA PHE A 277 22.54 -10.21 -8.27
C PHE A 277 22.41 -11.15 -7.06
N PRO A 278 21.28 -11.11 -6.35
CA PRO A 278 20.97 -12.01 -5.23
C PRO A 278 20.55 -13.41 -5.68
N HIS A 279 20.76 -14.41 -4.81
CA HIS A 279 20.40 -15.83 -5.03
C HIS A 279 19.51 -16.46 -3.94
N GLU A 280 19.23 -15.71 -2.88
CA GLU A 280 18.44 -16.15 -1.72
C GLU A 280 16.93 -15.87 -1.87
N LEU A 281 16.11 -16.34 -0.93
CA LEU A 281 14.68 -16.00 -0.90
C LEU A 281 14.50 -14.55 -0.50
N PHE A 282 13.56 -13.83 -1.12
CA PHE A 282 13.22 -12.47 -0.70
C PHE A 282 11.92 -12.48 0.11
N ILE A 283 12.00 -12.15 1.40
CA ILE A 283 10.87 -12.15 2.33
C ILE A 283 10.99 -10.92 3.24
N ASP A 284 9.88 -10.22 3.45
CA ASP A 284 9.78 -9.06 4.35
C ASP A 284 10.85 -7.96 4.15
N GLY A 285 11.18 -7.68 2.88
CA GLY A 285 12.17 -6.66 2.51
C GLY A 285 13.63 -7.12 2.60
N LYS A 286 13.89 -8.40 2.91
CA LYS A 286 15.25 -8.95 3.11
C LYS A 286 15.49 -10.17 2.24
N PHE A 287 16.75 -10.37 1.83
CA PHE A 287 17.22 -11.65 1.34
C PHE A 287 17.60 -12.56 2.52
N GLN A 288 17.21 -13.83 2.45
CA GLN A 288 17.54 -14.84 3.47
C GLN A 288 17.46 -16.27 2.90
N PRO A 289 18.20 -17.24 3.47
CA PRO A 289 18.18 -18.62 3.00
C PRO A 289 16.84 -19.32 3.27
N SER A 290 16.59 -20.42 2.55
CA SER A 290 15.41 -21.28 2.78
C SER A 290 15.41 -21.90 4.19
N SER A 291 14.22 -22.11 4.76
CA SER A 291 14.06 -22.65 6.13
C SER A 291 14.67 -24.04 6.32
N SER A 292 14.80 -24.82 5.24
CA SER A 292 15.45 -26.13 5.20
C SER A 292 16.92 -26.08 4.74
N GLY A 293 17.48 -24.91 4.46
CA GLY A 293 18.85 -24.73 3.94
C GLY A 293 19.08 -25.37 2.56
N ARG A 294 18.01 -25.78 1.87
CA ARG A 294 18.08 -26.44 0.56
C ARG A 294 18.33 -25.40 -0.52
N LEU A 295 19.23 -25.75 -1.43
CA LEU A 295 19.53 -25.00 -2.66
C LEU A 295 19.17 -25.84 -3.89
N PHE A 296 19.10 -25.22 -5.06
CA PHE A 296 19.10 -25.88 -6.36
C PHE A 296 20.00 -25.10 -7.34
N ASP A 297 20.48 -25.76 -8.39
CA ASP A 297 21.28 -25.14 -9.44
C ASP A 297 20.38 -24.51 -10.51
N THR A 298 20.61 -23.24 -10.88
CA THR A 298 20.07 -22.65 -12.12
C THR A 298 21.12 -22.71 -13.23
N ILE A 299 20.68 -22.99 -14.45
CA ILE A 299 21.50 -23.53 -15.53
C ILE A 299 21.43 -22.60 -16.75
N ASN A 300 22.60 -22.23 -17.29
CA ASN A 300 22.71 -21.46 -18.51
C ASN A 300 22.31 -22.32 -19.72
N PRO A 301 21.22 -22.02 -20.44
CA PRO A 301 20.77 -22.83 -21.57
C PRO A 301 21.64 -22.67 -22.83
N ASN A 302 22.66 -21.80 -22.82
CA ASN A 302 23.62 -21.66 -23.91
C ASN A 302 24.69 -22.78 -23.93
N ASP A 303 25.08 -23.28 -22.74
CA ASP A 303 26.24 -24.17 -22.58
C ASP A 303 26.09 -25.22 -21.45
N GLU A 304 24.88 -25.34 -20.88
CA GLU A 304 24.53 -26.26 -19.79
C GLU A 304 25.34 -26.07 -18.49
N SER A 305 26.08 -24.96 -18.34
CA SER A 305 26.81 -24.64 -17.12
C SER A 305 25.90 -24.16 -15.98
N VAL A 306 26.30 -24.42 -14.73
CA VAL A 306 25.63 -23.85 -13.55
C VAL A 306 25.99 -22.37 -13.44
N ILE A 307 24.98 -21.49 -13.45
CA ILE A 307 25.17 -20.05 -13.24
C ILE A 307 25.49 -19.80 -11.75
N CYS A 308 24.61 -20.29 -10.88
CA CYS A 308 24.77 -20.25 -9.43
C CYS A 308 23.83 -21.26 -8.75
N LYS A 309 24.00 -21.40 -7.43
CA LYS A 309 23.02 -22.05 -6.56
C LYS A 309 22.03 -21.00 -6.07
N VAL A 310 20.75 -21.37 -6.02
CA VAL A 310 19.62 -20.53 -5.62
C VAL A 310 18.85 -21.21 -4.49
N SER A 311 18.35 -20.44 -3.51
CA SER A 311 17.57 -21.00 -2.40
C SER A 311 16.29 -21.71 -2.85
N LYS A 312 15.98 -22.86 -2.24
CA LYS A 312 14.80 -23.69 -2.53
C LYS A 312 13.76 -23.61 -1.40
N ALA A 313 12.81 -22.69 -1.56
CA ALA A 313 11.70 -22.50 -0.62
C ALA A 313 10.93 -23.79 -0.31
N ASP A 314 10.62 -24.00 0.97
CA ASP A 314 9.67 -25.01 1.44
C ASP A 314 8.37 -24.38 1.98
N VAL A 315 7.49 -25.22 2.55
CA VAL A 315 6.18 -24.79 3.07
C VAL A 315 6.31 -23.75 4.19
N ASN A 316 7.37 -23.80 5.01
CA ASN A 316 7.60 -22.82 6.06
C ASN A 316 8.00 -21.45 5.49
N ASP A 317 8.74 -21.43 4.37
CA ASP A 317 9.09 -20.19 3.67
C ASP A 317 7.85 -19.54 3.03
N VAL A 318 6.93 -20.36 2.48
CA VAL A 318 5.61 -19.88 2.03
C VAL A 318 4.81 -19.28 3.19
N ASN A 319 4.73 -19.98 4.32
CA ASN A 319 4.02 -19.49 5.50
C ASN A 319 4.61 -18.16 6.02
N LYS A 320 5.95 -18.04 6.07
CA LYS A 320 6.66 -16.79 6.42
C LYS A 320 6.33 -15.65 5.46
N ALA A 321 6.41 -15.89 4.15
CA ALA A 321 6.13 -14.88 3.13
C ALA A 321 4.67 -14.42 3.13
N VAL A 322 3.71 -15.34 3.32
CA VAL A 322 2.29 -14.97 3.42
C VAL A 322 2.00 -14.23 4.72
N ALA A 323 2.65 -14.58 5.83
CA ALA A 323 2.55 -13.84 7.08
C ALA A 323 3.08 -12.39 6.94
N ALA A 324 4.24 -12.20 6.29
CA ALA A 324 4.78 -10.88 5.98
C ALA A 324 3.85 -10.07 5.06
N ALA A 325 3.37 -10.68 3.96
CA ALA A 325 2.41 -10.06 3.06
C ALA A 325 1.10 -9.66 3.76
N LYS A 326 0.62 -10.48 4.70
CA LYS A 326 -0.57 -10.18 5.50
C LYS A 326 -0.32 -9.04 6.49
N ALA A 327 0.82 -9.02 7.18
CA ALA A 327 1.19 -7.94 8.07
C ALA A 327 1.30 -6.59 7.32
N ALA A 328 1.97 -6.59 6.17
CA ALA A 328 2.09 -5.42 5.29
C ALA A 328 0.73 -4.92 4.77
N PHE A 329 -0.24 -5.81 4.51
CA PHE A 329 -1.59 -5.45 4.06
C PHE A 329 -2.54 -5.00 5.18
N GLU A 330 -2.49 -5.65 6.34
CA GLU A 330 -3.44 -5.41 7.44
C GLU A 330 -2.99 -4.28 8.38
N LYS A 331 -1.68 -4.11 8.56
CA LYS A 331 -1.08 -3.21 9.57
C LYS A 331 -0.05 -2.25 9.00
N GLY A 332 0.63 -2.60 7.91
CA GLY A 332 1.69 -1.80 7.29
C GLY A 332 1.20 -0.56 6.53
N GLU A 333 2.15 0.29 6.14
CA GLU A 333 1.86 1.58 5.49
C GLU A 333 1.26 1.46 4.08
N TRP A 334 1.46 0.33 3.40
CA TRP A 334 1.01 0.11 2.01
C TRP A 334 -0.49 0.31 1.79
N ARG A 335 -1.30 0.03 2.81
CA ARG A 335 -2.76 0.23 2.79
C ARG A 335 -3.19 1.58 3.37
N LYS A 336 -2.31 2.29 4.08
CA LYS A 336 -2.58 3.59 4.71
C LYS A 336 -2.20 4.76 3.78
N MET A 337 -1.09 4.62 3.05
CA MET A 337 -0.64 5.61 2.07
C MET A 337 -1.71 5.85 0.99
N SER A 338 -1.77 7.07 0.46
CA SER A 338 -2.68 7.40 -0.62
C SER A 338 -2.36 6.59 -1.87
N ALA A 339 -3.37 6.36 -2.71
CA ALA A 339 -3.17 5.69 -3.99
C ALA A 339 -2.18 6.44 -4.90
N ARG A 340 -2.00 7.76 -4.71
CA ARG A 340 -1.01 8.55 -5.44
C ARG A 340 0.43 8.31 -4.96
N GLU A 341 0.65 8.16 -3.66
CA GLU A 341 1.97 7.80 -3.10
C GLU A 341 2.36 6.36 -3.44
N ARG A 342 1.37 5.47 -3.59
CA ARG A 342 1.55 4.14 -4.17
C ARG A 342 1.96 4.25 -5.65
N GLY A 343 1.27 5.09 -6.44
CA GLY A 343 1.64 5.42 -7.82
C GLY A 343 3.08 5.97 -7.95
N LYS A 344 3.47 6.96 -7.13
CA LYS A 344 4.85 7.49 -7.07
C LYS A 344 5.89 6.37 -6.94
N ARG A 345 5.68 5.42 -6.03
CA ARG A 345 6.60 4.29 -5.77
C ARG A 345 6.66 3.31 -6.94
N LEU A 346 5.54 3.02 -7.59
CA LEU A 346 5.52 2.16 -8.78
C LEU A 346 6.18 2.83 -10.00
N TYR A 347 6.12 4.17 -10.12
CA TYR A 347 6.94 4.90 -11.10
C TYR A 347 8.44 4.81 -10.77
N LYS A 348 8.86 5.12 -9.53
CA LYS A 348 10.26 5.01 -9.11
C LYS A 348 10.84 3.60 -9.35
N LEU A 349 10.05 2.55 -9.14
CA LEU A 349 10.44 1.17 -9.45
C LEU A 349 10.66 0.95 -10.95
N ALA A 350 9.76 1.46 -11.80
CA ALA A 350 9.93 1.36 -13.25
C ALA A 350 11.16 2.13 -13.75
N ASP A 351 11.48 3.27 -13.14
CA ASP A 351 12.64 4.09 -13.50
C ASP A 351 13.95 3.42 -13.02
N LEU A 352 13.98 2.83 -11.82
CA LEU A 352 15.10 1.96 -11.38
C LEU A 352 15.30 0.74 -12.29
N MET A 353 14.21 0.17 -12.85
CA MET A 353 14.29 -0.90 -13.84
C MET A 353 14.80 -0.43 -15.22
N GLU A 354 14.64 0.86 -15.55
CA GLU A 354 15.26 1.48 -16.73
C GLU A 354 16.75 1.77 -16.48
N GLU A 355 17.13 2.20 -15.28
CA GLU A 355 18.54 2.41 -14.88
C GLU A 355 19.36 1.10 -14.90
N HIS A 356 18.75 -0.03 -14.52
CA HIS A 356 19.39 -1.36 -14.49
C HIS A 356 19.00 -2.23 -15.69
N LYS A 357 18.58 -1.62 -16.80
CA LYS A 357 17.98 -2.33 -17.95
C LYS A 357 18.94 -3.30 -18.64
N GLU A 358 20.18 -2.89 -18.82
CA GLU A 358 21.27 -3.69 -19.37
C GLU A 358 21.63 -4.88 -18.45
N GLU A 359 21.63 -4.68 -17.12
CA GLU A 359 21.82 -5.76 -16.14
C GLU A 359 20.68 -6.78 -16.20
N LEU A 360 19.43 -6.30 -16.11
CA LEU A 360 18.23 -7.14 -16.18
C LEU A 360 18.15 -7.91 -17.50
N ALA A 361 18.52 -7.29 -18.62
CA ALA A 361 18.55 -7.94 -19.93
C ALA A 361 19.67 -8.99 -20.03
N THR A 362 20.84 -8.74 -19.44
CA THR A 362 21.95 -9.70 -19.39
C THR A 362 21.60 -10.90 -18.51
N LEU A 363 20.93 -10.65 -17.38
CA LEU A 363 20.49 -11.71 -16.46
C LEU A 363 19.34 -12.54 -17.06
N GLU A 364 18.37 -11.92 -17.74
CA GLU A 364 17.31 -12.64 -18.47
C GLU A 364 17.92 -13.48 -19.62
N SER A 365 18.97 -13.00 -20.30
CA SER A 365 19.72 -13.76 -21.31
C SER A 365 20.43 -14.98 -20.73
N LEU A 366 21.07 -14.86 -19.57
CA LEU A 366 21.79 -15.97 -18.92
C LEU A 366 20.84 -17.03 -18.38
N ASP A 367 19.76 -16.61 -17.71
CA ASP A 367 18.87 -17.49 -16.96
C ASP A 367 17.80 -18.15 -17.85
N SER A 368 17.31 -17.45 -18.89
CA SER A 368 16.26 -17.96 -19.80
C SER A 368 16.69 -18.23 -21.24
N GLY A 369 17.93 -17.87 -21.62
CA GLY A 369 18.41 -17.98 -23.00
C GLY A 369 17.82 -16.93 -23.95
N ALA A 370 17.15 -15.89 -23.43
CA ALA A 370 16.60 -14.81 -24.23
C ALA A 370 17.72 -14.08 -25.00
N VAL A 371 17.56 -13.90 -26.32
CA VAL A 371 18.53 -13.12 -27.13
C VAL A 371 18.60 -11.69 -26.58
N TYR A 372 19.79 -11.23 -26.18
CA TYR A 372 19.98 -9.97 -25.43
C TYR A 372 19.25 -8.74 -25.98
N THR A 373 19.26 -8.53 -27.30
CA THR A 373 18.57 -7.41 -27.95
C THR A 373 17.04 -7.52 -27.88
N LEU A 374 16.49 -8.73 -27.76
CA LEU A 374 15.08 -9.02 -27.49
C LEU A 374 14.77 -9.00 -25.99
N ALA A 375 15.72 -9.35 -25.13
CA ALA A 375 15.62 -9.17 -23.68
C ALA A 375 15.46 -7.68 -23.34
N LEU A 376 16.43 -6.86 -23.74
CA LEU A 376 16.47 -5.42 -23.51
C LEU A 376 15.23 -4.69 -24.07
N LYS A 377 14.81 -5.01 -25.31
CA LYS A 377 13.66 -4.36 -25.95
C LYS A 377 12.31 -4.85 -25.45
N THR A 378 12.14 -6.15 -25.21
CA THR A 378 10.82 -6.74 -24.97
C THR A 378 10.66 -7.24 -23.54
N HIS A 379 11.58 -8.06 -23.04
CA HIS A 379 11.44 -8.66 -21.71
C HIS A 379 11.55 -7.59 -20.61
N VAL A 380 12.57 -6.74 -20.69
CA VAL A 380 12.78 -5.62 -19.75
C VAL A 380 11.99 -4.38 -20.19
N GLY A 381 12.05 -3.99 -21.48
CA GLY A 381 11.34 -2.83 -22.00
C GLY A 381 9.82 -2.84 -21.72
N MET A 382 9.12 -3.93 -22.07
CA MET A 382 7.67 -4.02 -21.81
C MET A 382 7.36 -4.20 -20.31
N SER A 383 8.32 -4.68 -19.50
CA SER A 383 8.18 -4.69 -18.04
C SER A 383 8.14 -3.26 -17.49
N ILE A 384 9.10 -2.42 -17.89
CA ILE A 384 9.14 -1.00 -17.49
C ILE A 384 7.84 -0.30 -17.92
N ASP A 385 7.40 -0.50 -19.17
CA ASP A 385 6.17 0.09 -19.69
C ASP A 385 4.93 -0.31 -18.88
N VAL A 386 4.80 -1.58 -18.47
CA VAL A 386 3.61 -2.02 -17.70
C VAL A 386 3.63 -1.50 -16.26
N TRP A 387 4.80 -1.36 -15.64
CA TRP A 387 4.93 -0.69 -14.34
C TRP A 387 4.54 0.79 -14.44
N ARG A 388 5.05 1.55 -15.44
CA ARG A 388 4.65 2.95 -15.68
C ARG A 388 3.16 3.10 -16.01
N TYR A 389 2.57 2.15 -16.74
CA TYR A 389 1.14 2.14 -17.05
C TYR A 389 0.27 1.91 -15.80
N MET A 390 0.58 0.87 -15.01
CA MET A 390 -0.21 0.53 -13.82
C MET A 390 0.01 1.51 -12.65
N ALA A 391 1.20 2.11 -12.53
CA ALA A 391 1.46 3.23 -11.63
C ALA A 391 0.49 4.40 -11.88
N GLY A 392 0.20 4.67 -13.15
CA GLY A 392 -0.77 5.67 -13.59
C GLY A 392 -2.23 5.34 -13.24
N TRP A 393 -2.57 4.07 -13.02
CA TRP A 393 -3.93 3.63 -12.66
C TRP A 393 -4.26 3.79 -11.17
N CYS A 394 -3.26 3.84 -10.27
CA CYS A 394 -3.49 3.76 -8.82
C CYS A 394 -4.56 4.75 -8.32
N ASP A 395 -4.48 6.03 -8.71
CA ASP A 395 -5.44 7.07 -8.29
C ASP A 395 -6.64 7.27 -9.26
N LYS A 396 -6.87 6.31 -10.16
CA LYS A 396 -7.96 6.29 -11.16
C LYS A 396 -8.84 5.03 -11.05
N ILE A 397 -8.69 4.29 -9.95
CA ILE A 397 -9.56 3.17 -9.58
C ILE A 397 -10.83 3.75 -8.92
N GLU A 398 -11.87 3.95 -9.72
CA GLU A 398 -13.12 4.58 -9.28
C GLU A 398 -14.22 3.56 -8.93
N GLY A 399 -15.14 3.99 -8.07
CA GLY A 399 -16.40 3.31 -7.80
C GLY A 399 -17.52 3.78 -8.72
N SER A 400 -18.75 3.79 -8.24
CA SER A 400 -19.92 4.27 -8.98
C SER A 400 -21.00 4.76 -8.03
N THR A 401 -21.82 5.72 -8.47
CA THR A 401 -23.13 5.99 -7.87
C THR A 401 -24.20 5.20 -8.63
N ILE A 402 -25.17 4.62 -7.92
CA ILE A 402 -26.21 3.77 -8.55
C ILE A 402 -27.60 4.38 -8.25
N PRO A 403 -28.38 4.77 -9.28
CA PRO A 403 -29.72 5.33 -9.11
C PRO A 403 -30.75 4.22 -8.83
N ILE A 404 -30.76 3.71 -7.60
CA ILE A 404 -31.73 2.69 -7.16
C ILE A 404 -33.12 3.29 -6.91
N SER A 405 -34.13 2.43 -6.82
CA SER A 405 -35.49 2.83 -6.40
C SER A 405 -35.49 3.29 -4.94
N ASN A 406 -36.15 4.42 -4.66
CA ASN A 406 -36.24 5.00 -3.32
C ASN A 406 -37.34 4.32 -2.47
N ALA A 407 -37.03 4.03 -1.21
CA ALA A 407 -37.94 3.55 -0.17
C ALA A 407 -38.88 4.67 0.31
N ARG A 408 -39.85 5.04 -0.54
CA ARG A 408 -40.75 6.18 -0.30
C ARG A 408 -41.48 6.08 1.06
N PRO A 409 -41.57 7.21 1.82
CA PRO A 409 -41.30 8.59 1.41
C PRO A 409 -39.82 9.00 1.38
N ASN A 410 -38.93 8.21 1.99
CA ASN A 410 -37.50 8.48 2.15
C ASN A 410 -36.75 8.43 0.80
N PHE A 411 -35.47 8.78 0.84
CA PHE A 411 -34.53 8.67 -0.28
C PHE A 411 -33.41 7.67 0.02
N ASN A 412 -32.82 7.09 -1.02
CA ASN A 412 -31.66 6.21 -0.87
C ASN A 412 -30.50 6.66 -1.77
N LEU A 413 -29.29 6.59 -1.22
CA LEU A 413 -28.03 6.76 -1.95
C LEU A 413 -27.30 5.42 -1.95
N THR A 414 -27.05 4.87 -3.13
CA THR A 414 -26.16 3.71 -3.30
C THR A 414 -24.86 4.14 -3.97
N ILE A 415 -23.74 3.79 -3.33
CA ILE A 415 -22.40 3.94 -3.88
C ILE A 415 -21.71 2.58 -3.91
N THR A 416 -20.72 2.41 -4.78
CA THR A 416 -19.76 1.31 -4.71
C THR A 416 -18.37 1.82 -4.34
N LYS A 417 -17.61 1.01 -3.61
CA LYS A 417 -16.17 1.19 -3.40
C LYS A 417 -15.43 0.03 -4.03
N ARG A 418 -14.32 0.34 -4.70
CA ARG A 418 -13.33 -0.64 -5.15
C ARG A 418 -12.31 -0.80 -4.02
N GLU A 419 -12.12 -2.02 -3.54
CA GLU A 419 -11.18 -2.33 -2.47
C GLU A 419 -10.23 -3.45 -2.93
N PRO A 420 -8.95 -3.45 -2.50
CA PRO A 420 -8.07 -4.59 -2.71
C PRO A 420 -8.64 -5.86 -2.07
N ILE A 421 -8.24 -7.00 -2.61
CA ILE A 421 -8.68 -8.34 -2.21
C ILE A 421 -7.85 -8.91 -1.05
N GLY A 422 -6.59 -8.51 -0.88
CA GLY A 422 -5.73 -8.93 0.23
C GLY A 422 -4.35 -9.39 -0.20
N VAL A 423 -3.89 -10.52 0.34
CA VAL A 423 -2.65 -11.19 -0.10
C VAL A 423 -2.94 -11.99 -1.37
N VAL A 424 -2.06 -11.84 -2.36
CA VAL A 424 -2.14 -12.52 -3.66
C VAL A 424 -0.95 -13.44 -3.87
N GLY A 425 -1.20 -14.67 -4.30
CA GLY A 425 -0.17 -15.60 -4.75
C GLY A 425 0.00 -15.50 -6.27
N LEU A 426 1.22 -15.26 -6.76
CA LEU A 426 1.52 -15.27 -8.19
C LEU A 426 2.45 -16.43 -8.55
N ILE A 427 2.16 -17.10 -9.67
CA ILE A 427 2.99 -18.19 -10.22
C ILE A 427 3.20 -17.91 -11.71
N THR A 428 4.46 -17.74 -12.11
CA THR A 428 4.85 -17.33 -13.47
C THR A 428 5.62 -18.42 -14.22
N PRO A 429 5.54 -18.44 -15.57
CA PRO A 429 6.28 -19.36 -16.42
C PRO A 429 7.70 -18.84 -16.69
N TRP A 430 8.51 -19.69 -17.32
CA TRP A 430 9.94 -19.45 -17.61
C TRP A 430 10.22 -18.75 -18.95
N ASN A 431 9.22 -18.55 -19.80
CA ASN A 431 9.45 -18.14 -21.20
C ASN A 431 9.61 -16.62 -21.40
N TYR A 432 9.20 -15.80 -20.43
CA TYR A 432 9.53 -14.38 -20.32
C TYR A 432 9.53 -13.98 -18.82
N PRO A 433 10.53 -14.40 -18.03
CA PRO A 433 10.46 -14.39 -16.56
C PRO A 433 10.10 -13.03 -15.95
N LEU A 434 10.86 -11.98 -16.26
CA LEU A 434 10.63 -10.63 -15.72
C LEU A 434 9.33 -10.01 -16.27
N MET A 435 9.00 -10.30 -17.53
CA MET A 435 7.82 -9.76 -18.19
C MET A 435 6.52 -10.34 -17.62
N MET A 436 6.47 -11.65 -17.36
CA MET A 436 5.31 -12.30 -16.75
C MET A 436 5.14 -11.96 -15.27
N LEU A 437 6.26 -11.73 -14.54
CA LEU A 437 6.24 -11.11 -13.22
C LEU A 437 5.58 -9.73 -13.30
N SER A 438 6.07 -8.88 -14.20
CA SER A 438 5.64 -7.47 -14.28
C SER A 438 4.19 -7.33 -14.74
N TRP A 439 3.72 -8.13 -15.70
CA TRP A 439 2.33 -8.12 -16.18
C TRP A 439 1.32 -8.42 -15.06
N LYS A 440 1.62 -9.38 -14.18
CA LYS A 440 0.73 -9.77 -13.08
C LYS A 440 0.89 -8.88 -11.85
N MET A 441 2.13 -8.60 -11.46
CA MET A 441 2.42 -7.92 -10.20
C MET A 441 2.07 -6.43 -10.24
N SER A 442 2.28 -5.76 -11.38
CA SER A 442 2.01 -4.32 -11.52
C SER A 442 0.53 -3.98 -11.29
N ALA A 443 -0.40 -4.72 -11.91
CA ALA A 443 -1.85 -4.57 -11.68
C ALA A 443 -2.25 -4.92 -10.23
N CYS A 444 -1.66 -5.99 -9.68
CA CYS A 444 -1.90 -6.44 -8.31
C CYS A 444 -1.52 -5.36 -7.27
N LEU A 445 -0.33 -4.77 -7.41
CA LEU A 445 0.16 -3.70 -6.54
C LEU A 445 -0.53 -2.37 -6.79
N ALA A 446 -0.86 -2.01 -8.03
CA ALA A 446 -1.62 -0.79 -8.34
C ALA A 446 -3.00 -0.78 -7.67
N ALA A 447 -3.67 -1.94 -7.64
CA ALA A 447 -4.91 -2.16 -6.89
C ALA A 447 -4.77 -2.06 -5.35
N GLY A 448 -3.55 -2.09 -4.81
CA GLY A 448 -3.28 -1.96 -3.37
C GLY A 448 -3.20 -3.26 -2.58
N ASN A 449 -2.95 -4.38 -3.26
CA ASN A 449 -2.72 -5.69 -2.64
C ASN A 449 -1.26 -5.87 -2.24
N THR A 450 -0.95 -6.92 -1.47
CA THR A 450 0.41 -7.41 -1.25
C THR A 450 0.58 -8.77 -1.91
N VAL A 451 1.83 -9.16 -2.21
CA VAL A 451 2.12 -10.29 -3.09
C VAL A 451 3.20 -11.21 -2.55
N VAL A 452 2.96 -12.51 -2.74
CA VAL A 452 4.00 -13.55 -2.72
C VAL A 452 4.07 -14.11 -4.14
N ILE A 453 5.20 -13.94 -4.82
CA ILE A 453 5.42 -14.50 -6.15
C ILE A 453 6.36 -15.70 -6.08
N LYS A 454 6.03 -16.73 -6.86
CA LYS A 454 6.83 -17.91 -7.07
C LYS A 454 7.23 -18.00 -8.56
N PRO A 455 8.43 -17.53 -8.95
CA PRO A 455 8.92 -17.70 -10.32
C PRO A 455 9.13 -19.17 -10.68
N ALA A 456 9.15 -19.48 -11.98
CA ALA A 456 9.49 -20.81 -12.47
C ALA A 456 10.89 -21.23 -11.95
N GLN A 457 11.03 -22.50 -11.55
CA GLN A 457 12.27 -22.98 -10.91
C GLN A 457 13.51 -22.77 -11.79
N VAL A 458 13.35 -22.92 -13.10
CA VAL A 458 14.44 -22.84 -14.09
C VAL A 458 14.81 -21.41 -14.51
N THR A 459 14.10 -20.39 -14.02
CA THR A 459 14.39 -18.98 -14.32
C THR A 459 14.10 -18.06 -13.12
N PRO A 460 14.86 -18.18 -12.01
CA PRO A 460 14.63 -17.39 -10.80
C PRO A 460 15.23 -15.97 -10.81
N LEU A 461 16.30 -15.71 -11.57
CA LEU A 461 17.28 -14.69 -11.20
C LEU A 461 16.79 -13.25 -11.40
N THR A 462 16.09 -12.96 -12.50
CA THR A 462 15.53 -11.61 -12.72
C THR A 462 14.39 -11.27 -11.78
N ALA A 463 13.69 -12.26 -11.22
CA ALA A 463 12.72 -12.03 -10.15
C ALA A 463 13.39 -11.66 -8.81
N LEU A 464 14.57 -12.22 -8.52
CA LEU A 464 15.38 -11.83 -7.36
C LEU A 464 16.02 -10.45 -7.55
N LYS A 465 16.60 -10.16 -8.73
CA LYS A 465 17.14 -8.82 -9.06
C LYS A 465 16.04 -7.74 -9.03
N PHE A 466 14.83 -8.04 -9.49
CA PHE A 466 13.68 -7.16 -9.34
C PHE A 466 13.33 -6.86 -7.87
N ALA A 467 13.49 -7.84 -6.97
CA ALA A 467 13.21 -7.65 -5.55
C ALA A 467 14.17 -6.66 -4.88
N GLU A 468 15.46 -6.69 -5.23
CA GLU A 468 16.44 -5.66 -4.85
C GLU A 468 15.97 -4.25 -5.26
N LEU A 469 15.63 -4.06 -6.54
CA LEU A 469 15.14 -2.79 -7.06
C LEU A 469 13.85 -2.32 -6.37
N SER A 470 13.00 -3.24 -5.93
CA SER A 470 11.77 -2.89 -5.20
C SER A 470 12.03 -2.24 -3.84
N VAL A 471 13.09 -2.64 -3.14
CA VAL A 471 13.51 -2.00 -1.88
C VAL A 471 14.12 -0.63 -2.14
N LEU A 472 15.00 -0.51 -3.16
CA LEU A 472 15.54 0.78 -3.61
C LEU A 472 14.41 1.77 -4.04
N ALA A 473 13.31 1.26 -4.59
CA ALA A 473 12.11 2.04 -4.93
C ALA A 473 11.28 2.51 -3.72
N GLY A 474 11.60 2.07 -2.50
CA GLY A 474 10.84 2.40 -1.29
C GLY A 474 9.48 1.70 -1.21
N ILE A 475 9.35 0.51 -1.81
CA ILE A 475 8.23 -0.39 -1.55
C ILE A 475 8.36 -0.93 -0.11
N PRO A 476 7.34 -0.79 0.75
CA PRO A 476 7.43 -1.26 2.14
C PRO A 476 7.69 -2.76 2.26
N ASN A 477 8.38 -3.15 3.34
CA ASN A 477 8.64 -4.54 3.68
C ASN A 477 7.36 -5.39 3.67
N GLY A 478 7.49 -6.63 3.21
CA GLY A 478 6.41 -7.61 3.13
C GLY A 478 5.42 -7.37 1.98
N VAL A 479 5.40 -6.19 1.34
CA VAL A 479 4.50 -5.92 0.19
C VAL A 479 4.81 -6.83 -1.00
N ILE A 480 6.09 -7.12 -1.22
CA ILE A 480 6.60 -8.07 -2.22
C ILE A 480 7.43 -9.13 -1.51
N ASN A 481 7.26 -10.39 -1.89
CA ASN A 481 8.05 -11.53 -1.43
C ASN A 481 8.28 -12.47 -2.63
N VAL A 482 9.48 -13.02 -2.81
CA VAL A 482 9.87 -13.86 -3.95
C VAL A 482 10.39 -15.22 -3.45
N LEU A 483 9.72 -16.29 -3.87
CA LEU A 483 9.98 -17.67 -3.43
C LEU A 483 10.41 -18.58 -4.59
N THR A 484 11.71 -18.75 -4.72
CA THR A 484 12.36 -19.65 -5.68
C THR A 484 12.30 -21.11 -5.20
N GLY A 485 12.21 -22.08 -6.12
CA GLY A 485 12.08 -23.52 -5.79
C GLY A 485 11.04 -24.25 -6.64
N SER A 486 10.51 -25.39 -6.17
CA SER A 486 9.60 -26.23 -6.98
C SER A 486 8.20 -25.62 -7.15
N GLY A 487 7.53 -25.95 -8.26
CA GLY A 487 6.10 -25.68 -8.45
C GLY A 487 5.20 -26.59 -7.59
N SER A 488 5.54 -27.87 -7.48
CA SER A 488 4.77 -28.87 -6.72
C SER A 488 4.90 -28.75 -5.18
N GLU A 489 5.76 -27.86 -4.71
CA GLU A 489 6.08 -27.68 -3.29
C GLU A 489 5.68 -26.25 -2.87
N ALA A 490 6.53 -25.25 -3.14
CA ALA A 490 6.24 -23.86 -2.82
C ALA A 490 5.05 -23.28 -3.61
N GLY A 491 4.86 -23.68 -4.87
CA GLY A 491 3.70 -23.25 -5.68
C GLY A 491 2.38 -23.84 -5.20
N GLN A 492 2.35 -25.13 -4.88
CA GLN A 492 1.17 -25.80 -4.33
C GLN A 492 0.82 -25.25 -2.93
N ALA A 493 1.80 -25.15 -2.04
CA ALA A 493 1.60 -24.57 -0.71
C ALA A 493 1.08 -23.11 -0.77
N LEU A 494 1.53 -22.32 -1.74
CA LEU A 494 1.03 -20.96 -1.97
C LEU A 494 -0.42 -20.94 -2.49
N ALA A 495 -0.80 -21.94 -3.30
CA ALA A 495 -2.17 -22.09 -3.80
C ALA A 495 -3.17 -22.54 -2.73
N ASP A 496 -2.73 -23.37 -1.78
CA ASP A 496 -3.56 -23.93 -0.71
C ASP A 496 -3.61 -23.05 0.56
N HIS A 497 -2.80 -21.99 0.65
CA HIS A 497 -2.64 -21.21 1.89
C HIS A 497 -3.89 -20.37 2.25
N PRO A 498 -4.50 -20.54 3.45
CA PRO A 498 -5.84 -20.01 3.77
C PRO A 498 -5.96 -18.48 3.85
N ASP A 499 -4.84 -17.78 4.02
CA ASP A 499 -4.77 -16.31 3.99
C ASP A 499 -4.56 -15.71 2.57
N VAL A 500 -4.22 -16.53 1.57
CA VAL A 500 -4.13 -16.06 0.18
C VAL A 500 -5.54 -15.93 -0.40
N ARG A 501 -5.84 -14.78 -1.02
CA ARG A 501 -7.20 -14.44 -1.48
C ARG A 501 -7.42 -14.59 -2.98
N LYS A 502 -6.34 -14.71 -3.76
CA LYS A 502 -6.36 -14.96 -5.21
C LYS A 502 -5.04 -15.57 -5.64
N ILE A 503 -5.12 -16.49 -6.60
CA ILE A 503 -3.97 -16.97 -7.36
C ILE A 503 -4.00 -16.36 -8.76
N GLY A 504 -2.85 -15.85 -9.20
CA GLY A 504 -2.57 -15.48 -10.59
C GLY A 504 -1.54 -16.43 -11.19
N PHE A 505 -1.99 -17.37 -12.02
CA PHE A 505 -1.16 -18.41 -12.63
C PHE A 505 -1.06 -18.22 -14.14
N THR A 506 0.14 -18.42 -14.71
CA THR A 506 0.34 -18.70 -16.14
C THR A 506 1.35 -19.85 -16.25
N GLY A 507 1.06 -20.87 -17.07
CA GLY A 507 1.83 -22.11 -17.11
C GLY A 507 1.63 -22.94 -18.38
N SER A 508 2.07 -24.20 -18.37
CA SER A 508 2.29 -25.00 -19.58
C SER A 508 1.02 -25.52 -20.28
N THR A 509 1.04 -25.33 -21.60
CA THR A 509 0.18 -25.88 -22.65
C THR A 509 -0.03 -27.41 -22.74
N GLU A 510 -0.09 -28.21 -21.66
CA GLU A 510 -0.08 -29.69 -21.78
C GLU A 510 -1.19 -30.48 -21.04
N ILE A 511 -2.47 -30.09 -20.97
CA ILE A 511 -3.15 -28.87 -21.43
C ILE A 511 -2.99 -28.50 -22.94
N GLY A 512 -2.78 -29.50 -23.81
CA GLY A 512 -3.21 -29.62 -25.24
C GLY A 512 -2.64 -28.78 -26.42
N ALA A 513 -2.98 -29.20 -27.66
CA ALA A 513 -2.32 -28.80 -28.93
C ALA A 513 -3.24 -28.59 -30.20
N GLN A 514 -2.71 -28.81 -31.43
CA GLN A 514 -3.13 -28.19 -32.73
C GLN A 514 -3.70 -29.15 -33.83
N VAL A 515 -4.17 -28.62 -35.01
CA VAL A 515 -3.80 -29.00 -36.43
C VAL A 515 -4.67 -28.36 -37.59
N MET A 516 -4.16 -28.40 -38.84
CA MET A 516 -4.61 -27.87 -40.17
C MET A 516 -5.95 -28.45 -40.76
N ALA A 517 -6.30 -28.44 -42.07
CA ALA A 517 -6.73 -27.36 -43.00
C ALA A 517 -8.20 -27.67 -43.50
N SER A 518 -9.04 -26.90 -44.24
CA SER A 518 -8.96 -25.72 -45.15
C SER A 518 -10.31 -24.90 -45.14
N ASP A 519 -10.66 -24.15 -46.22
CA ASP A 519 -11.87 -23.29 -46.49
C ASP A 519 -12.10 -22.10 -45.51
N ILE A 520 -12.79 -20.99 -45.84
CA ILE A 520 -12.98 -19.88 -44.88
C ILE A 520 -13.91 -20.26 -43.71
N ASP A 521 -15.11 -20.76 -43.96
CA ASP A 521 -16.02 -21.15 -42.86
C ASP A 521 -15.53 -22.45 -42.21
N GLY A 522 -14.93 -23.35 -42.99
CA GLY A 522 -14.18 -24.51 -42.49
C GLY A 522 -12.99 -24.13 -41.61
N LEU A 523 -12.25 -23.05 -41.92
CA LEU A 523 -11.08 -22.57 -41.17
C LEU A 523 -11.48 -21.85 -39.90
N ILE A 524 -12.54 -21.04 -39.91
CA ILE A 524 -13.13 -20.51 -38.67
C ILE A 524 -13.56 -21.69 -37.78
N LYS A 525 -14.34 -22.65 -38.33
CA LYS A 525 -14.81 -23.82 -37.58
C LYS A 525 -13.66 -24.66 -37.00
N ARG A 526 -12.56 -24.80 -37.73
CA ARG A 526 -11.37 -25.56 -37.31
C ARG A 526 -10.42 -24.80 -36.39
N ALA A 527 -10.19 -23.50 -36.61
CA ALA A 527 -9.44 -22.65 -35.69
C ALA A 527 -10.16 -22.57 -34.33
N ASN A 528 -11.48 -22.70 -34.32
CA ASN A 528 -12.27 -22.88 -33.11
C ASN A 528 -12.32 -24.34 -32.61
N LYS A 529 -11.98 -25.35 -33.44
CA LYS A 529 -11.92 -26.78 -33.10
C LYS A 529 -10.61 -27.15 -32.39
N THR A 530 -10.24 -26.31 -31.43
CA THR A 530 -9.31 -26.60 -30.35
C THR A 530 -10.01 -26.19 -29.05
N GLU A 531 -9.68 -26.86 -27.96
CA GLU A 531 -10.18 -26.51 -26.63
C GLU A 531 -9.52 -25.23 -26.05
N TYR A 532 -8.54 -24.67 -26.76
CA TYR A 532 -7.87 -23.40 -26.45
C TYR A 532 -8.53 -22.19 -27.13
N GLY A 533 -8.15 -21.02 -26.63
CA GLY A 533 -8.69 -19.72 -27.05
C GLY A 533 -7.85 -18.55 -26.53
N LEU A 534 -6.53 -18.68 -26.45
CA LEU A 534 -5.66 -17.59 -25.96
C LEU A 534 -5.60 -16.42 -26.95
N ALA A 535 -4.99 -16.66 -28.11
CA ALA A 535 -4.86 -15.68 -29.18
C ALA A 535 -5.03 -16.33 -30.57
N ALA A 536 -5.42 -15.52 -31.55
CA ALA A 536 -5.49 -15.90 -32.96
C ALA A 536 -5.05 -14.75 -33.87
N GLY A 537 -4.97 -14.97 -35.17
CA GLY A 537 -4.59 -13.93 -36.14
C GLY A 537 -5.23 -14.12 -37.51
N VAL A 538 -5.49 -13.00 -38.19
CA VAL A 538 -6.01 -12.96 -39.56
C VAL A 538 -5.16 -12.04 -40.42
N PHE A 539 -4.65 -12.58 -41.53
CA PHE A 539 -3.91 -11.82 -42.54
C PHE A 539 -4.76 -11.70 -43.81
N SER A 540 -5.25 -10.50 -44.10
CA SER A 540 -5.96 -10.21 -45.35
C SER A 540 -5.99 -8.71 -45.66
N LYS A 541 -5.92 -8.39 -46.96
CA LYS A 541 -6.19 -7.03 -47.48
C LYS A 541 -7.69 -6.76 -47.64
N ASP A 542 -8.54 -7.77 -47.45
CA ASP A 542 -10.00 -7.69 -47.56
C ASP A 542 -10.61 -7.46 -46.16
N VAL A 543 -11.09 -6.24 -45.90
CA VAL A 543 -11.70 -5.84 -44.62
C VAL A 543 -12.95 -6.67 -44.29
N SER A 544 -13.74 -7.06 -45.28
CA SER A 544 -14.93 -7.90 -45.09
C SER A 544 -14.56 -9.32 -44.63
N LYS A 545 -13.43 -9.86 -45.13
CA LYS A 545 -12.86 -11.12 -44.61
C LYS A 545 -12.23 -10.95 -43.23
N VAL A 546 -11.54 -9.84 -42.96
CA VAL A 546 -10.96 -9.54 -41.65
C VAL A 546 -12.04 -9.58 -40.57
N LEU A 547 -13.09 -8.74 -40.69
CA LEU A 547 -14.15 -8.62 -39.68
C LEU A 547 -14.91 -9.96 -39.51
N ARG A 548 -15.34 -10.58 -40.62
CA ARG A 548 -16.03 -11.88 -40.60
C ARG A 548 -15.21 -12.99 -39.93
N VAL A 549 -13.88 -12.91 -39.94
CA VAL A 549 -13.00 -13.88 -39.29
C VAL A 549 -12.72 -13.49 -37.84
N SER A 550 -12.43 -12.22 -37.54
CA SER A 550 -12.16 -11.77 -36.17
C SER A 550 -13.35 -12.03 -35.24
N ASP A 551 -14.55 -11.67 -35.68
CA ASP A 551 -15.77 -11.72 -34.88
C ASP A 551 -16.21 -13.16 -34.56
N ARG A 552 -15.63 -14.14 -35.27
CA ARG A 552 -15.97 -15.56 -35.19
C ARG A 552 -14.81 -16.44 -34.70
N LEU A 553 -13.62 -15.89 -34.47
CA LEU A 553 -12.52 -16.60 -33.82
C LEU A 553 -12.74 -16.61 -32.31
N GLN A 554 -12.81 -17.80 -31.71
CA GLN A 554 -13.00 -17.98 -30.27
C GLN A 554 -11.67 -17.87 -29.52
N ALA A 555 -11.04 -16.68 -29.59
CA ALA A 555 -9.80 -16.35 -28.91
C ALA A 555 -9.89 -15.01 -28.17
N GLY A 556 -9.25 -14.92 -27.00
CA GLY A 556 -9.29 -13.73 -26.14
C GLY A 556 -8.51 -12.51 -26.68
N THR A 557 -7.74 -12.68 -27.74
CA THR A 557 -7.10 -11.64 -28.54
C THR A 557 -7.04 -12.08 -30.01
N VAL A 558 -7.38 -11.20 -30.96
CA VAL A 558 -7.24 -11.47 -32.41
C VAL A 558 -6.40 -10.38 -33.05
N PHE A 559 -5.25 -10.75 -33.62
CA PHE A 559 -4.38 -9.82 -34.34
C PHE A 559 -4.77 -9.73 -35.83
N VAL A 560 -4.79 -8.52 -36.38
CA VAL A 560 -5.13 -8.24 -37.78
C VAL A 560 -3.90 -7.70 -38.52
N ASN A 561 -3.45 -8.39 -39.57
CA ASN A 561 -2.29 -8.00 -40.39
C ASN A 561 -0.98 -7.75 -39.59
N THR A 562 -0.91 -8.27 -38.36
CA THR A 562 0.24 -8.29 -37.45
C THR A 562 0.13 -9.52 -36.55
N TYR A 563 1.19 -9.88 -35.82
CA TYR A 563 1.15 -10.94 -34.81
C TYR A 563 2.10 -10.62 -33.65
N GLN A 564 1.82 -11.16 -32.46
CA GLN A 564 2.52 -10.84 -31.21
C GLN A 564 2.53 -9.35 -30.81
N LYS A 565 1.77 -8.46 -31.47
CA LYS A 565 1.64 -7.05 -31.08
C LYS A 565 0.67 -6.90 -29.89
N THR A 566 1.13 -7.33 -28.72
CA THR A 566 0.56 -6.95 -27.42
C THR A 566 0.87 -5.48 -27.11
N ASP A 567 0.16 -4.94 -26.13
CA ASP A 567 0.36 -3.57 -25.65
C ASP A 567 -0.03 -3.51 -24.17
N VAL A 568 0.63 -2.70 -23.36
CA VAL A 568 0.36 -2.63 -21.91
C VAL A 568 -1.04 -2.11 -21.60
N ALA A 569 -1.62 -1.34 -22.52
CA ALA A 569 -3.00 -0.86 -22.45
C ALA A 569 -4.05 -1.82 -23.03
N ALA A 570 -3.66 -2.96 -23.62
CA ALA A 570 -4.56 -3.89 -24.29
C ALA A 570 -4.73 -5.20 -23.48
N PRO A 571 -5.94 -5.56 -23.02
CA PRO A 571 -6.16 -6.68 -22.10
C PRO A 571 -5.94 -8.05 -22.74
N PHE A 572 -4.98 -8.81 -22.21
CA PHE A 572 -4.58 -10.12 -22.69
C PHE A 572 -5.04 -11.24 -21.74
N GLY A 573 -5.49 -12.36 -22.28
CA GLY A 573 -6.02 -13.50 -21.50
C GLY A 573 -7.08 -14.25 -22.27
N GLY A 574 -7.14 -15.57 -22.09
CA GLY A 574 -7.81 -16.48 -23.01
C GLY A 574 -9.30 -16.70 -22.79
N PHE A 575 -9.85 -17.56 -23.65
CA PHE A 575 -11.15 -18.22 -23.52
C PHE A 575 -10.94 -19.75 -23.44
N LYS A 576 -12.01 -20.47 -23.05
CA LYS A 576 -12.04 -21.95 -22.95
C LYS A 576 -10.96 -22.48 -21.98
N GLN A 577 -10.20 -23.52 -22.36
CA GLN A 577 -9.11 -24.06 -21.52
C GLN A 577 -7.85 -23.17 -21.50
N SER A 578 -7.78 -22.08 -22.28
CA SER A 578 -6.72 -21.06 -22.13
C SER A 578 -6.93 -20.12 -20.93
N GLY A 579 -7.75 -20.52 -19.96
CA GLY A 579 -8.04 -19.77 -18.75
C GLY A 579 -9.14 -18.72 -18.91
N PHE A 580 -9.22 -17.87 -17.90
CA PHE A 580 -10.15 -16.74 -17.76
C PHE A 580 -9.46 -15.62 -16.98
N GLY A 581 -10.09 -14.44 -16.95
CA GLY A 581 -9.48 -13.21 -16.45
C GLY A 581 -8.55 -12.56 -17.48
N LYS A 582 -7.91 -11.45 -17.08
CA LYS A 582 -7.00 -10.67 -17.93
C LYS A 582 -5.75 -10.22 -17.17
N ASP A 583 -4.61 -10.27 -17.84
CA ASP A 583 -3.44 -9.45 -17.55
C ASP A 583 -3.44 -8.25 -18.52
N LEU A 584 -2.73 -7.15 -18.19
CA LEU A 584 -2.70 -5.90 -18.96
C LEU A 584 -4.06 -5.16 -19.08
N GLY A 585 -4.02 -3.92 -19.60
CA GLY A 585 -5.20 -3.06 -19.76
C GLY A 585 -5.81 -2.59 -18.43
N GLN A 586 -6.98 -1.94 -18.49
CA GLN A 586 -7.74 -1.59 -17.29
C GLN A 586 -8.38 -2.83 -16.65
N GLU A 587 -8.70 -3.83 -17.49
CA GLU A 587 -9.45 -5.03 -17.13
C GLU A 587 -8.74 -5.87 -16.07
N ALA A 588 -7.41 -5.95 -16.11
CA ALA A 588 -6.61 -6.68 -15.11
C ALA A 588 -6.80 -6.17 -13.67
N LEU A 589 -7.16 -4.91 -13.48
CA LEU A 589 -7.46 -4.37 -12.15
C LEU A 589 -8.70 -5.04 -11.52
N ASN A 590 -9.62 -5.62 -12.32
CA ASN A 590 -10.77 -6.36 -11.79
C ASN A 590 -10.38 -7.70 -11.15
N GLU A 591 -9.28 -8.34 -11.59
CA GLU A 591 -8.78 -9.58 -10.99
C GLU A 591 -8.21 -9.38 -9.58
N TYR A 592 -7.93 -8.12 -9.21
CA TYR A 592 -7.26 -7.71 -7.99
C TYR A 592 -8.08 -6.73 -7.14
N LEU A 593 -9.36 -6.51 -7.47
CA LEU A 593 -10.27 -5.60 -6.77
C LEU A 593 -11.65 -6.23 -6.54
N GLN A 594 -12.15 -6.15 -5.31
CA GLN A 594 -13.54 -6.45 -4.96
C GLN A 594 -14.39 -5.17 -4.97
N THR A 595 -15.69 -5.31 -5.24
CA THR A 595 -16.64 -4.20 -5.26
C THR A 595 -17.58 -4.29 -4.04
N LYS A 596 -17.50 -3.31 -3.15
CA LYS A 596 -18.36 -3.18 -1.97
C LYS A 596 -19.47 -2.16 -2.23
N THR A 597 -20.71 -2.62 -2.33
CA THR A 597 -21.90 -1.75 -2.40
C THR A 597 -22.26 -1.25 -1.00
N ILE A 598 -22.53 0.04 -0.87
CA ILE A 598 -22.97 0.70 0.37
C ILE A 598 -24.23 1.50 0.04
N THR A 599 -25.33 1.22 0.74
CA THR A 599 -26.62 1.91 0.58
C THR A 599 -27.00 2.62 1.86
N PHE A 600 -27.38 3.89 1.73
CA PHE A 600 -27.89 4.74 2.80
C PHE A 600 -29.40 4.97 2.60
N GLU A 601 -30.11 5.33 3.67
CA GLU A 601 -31.47 5.87 3.64
C GLU A 601 -31.52 7.17 4.43
N TYR A 602 -32.22 8.19 3.92
CA TYR A 602 -32.28 9.55 4.48
C TYR A 602 -33.52 10.35 4.03
#